data_AF-A0A7C2BCN0-F1
#
_entry.id   AF-A0A7C2BCN0-F1
#
_cell.length_a   1.000
_cell.length_b   1.000
_cell.length_c   1.000
_cell.angle_alpha   90.00
_cell.angle_beta   90.00
_cell.angle_gamma   90.00
#
_symmetry.space_group_name_H-M   'P 1'
#
loop_
_entity.id
_entity.type
_entity.pdbx_description
1 polymer ?
#
loop_
_entity_poly.entity_id
_entity_poly.type
_entity_poly.pdbx_seq_one_letter_code
_entity_poly.pdbx_strand_id
1 'polypeptide(L)'
;MKKGFTLIELLIVLALISILAGILIVVIKPQEIFRRARDTQRKSDLINLQRVIDTYLADVTQNPNISITWCPSPIISFSSSMTAFPLGWPTISGYIVTGTNSIAINGTGWVGVNLGSSTLVNLSALPLDPINRTISGIGYFYAFVCTSNVGEYELDAKLEGDTNSMQNDGGNQNTLYEVGANKNLY
;
A
#
# COMPACT_ATOMS: atom_id res chain seq x y z
N MET A 1 -21.81 46.53 34.50
CA MET A 1 -20.81 47.03 33.52
C MET A 1 -20.07 45.83 32.96
N LYS A 2 -20.11 45.58 31.65
CA LYS A 2 -19.30 44.51 31.03
C LYS A 2 -17.92 45.09 30.73
N LYS A 3 -16.86 44.55 31.35
CA LYS A 3 -15.47 44.89 30.99
C LYS A 3 -15.20 44.30 29.60
N GLY A 4 -14.86 45.16 28.63
CA GLY A 4 -14.40 44.75 27.31
C GLY A 4 -12.89 44.53 27.30
N PHE A 5 -12.41 43.70 26.38
CA PHE A 5 -10.98 43.56 26.11
C PHE A 5 -10.41 44.86 25.53
N THR A 6 -9.19 45.21 25.92
CA THR A 6 -8.44 46.30 25.30
C THR A 6 -7.74 45.83 24.03
N LEU A 7 -7.49 46.77 23.10
CA LEU A 7 -6.78 46.48 21.86
C LEU A 7 -5.34 45.99 22.11
N ILE A 8 -4.68 46.50 23.17
CA ILE A 8 -3.32 46.08 23.51
C ILE A 8 -3.28 44.63 24.03
N GLU A 9 -4.28 44.21 24.79
CA GLU A 9 -4.39 42.82 25.26
C GLU A 9 -4.57 41.87 24.07
N LEU A 10 -5.43 42.22 23.11
CA LEU A 10 -5.62 41.39 21.92
C LEU A 10 -4.34 41.30 21.06
N LEU A 11 -3.58 42.40 20.95
CA LEU A 11 -2.33 42.43 20.18
C LEU A 11 -1.24 41.57 20.81
N ILE A 12 -1.08 41.62 22.13
CA ILE A 12 -0.12 40.76 22.85
C ILE A 12 -0.51 39.28 22.69
N VAL A 13 -1.80 38.95 22.78
CA VAL A 13 -2.26 37.56 22.61
C VAL A 13 -1.94 37.03 21.21
N LEU A 14 -2.19 37.81 20.15
CA LEU A 14 -1.86 37.41 18.78
C LEU A 14 -0.34 37.27 18.57
N ALA A 15 0.46 38.14 19.18
CA ALA A 15 1.92 38.03 19.16
C ALA A 15 2.40 36.74 19.85
N LEU A 16 1.82 36.39 21.00
CA LEU A 16 2.17 35.15 21.71
C LEU A 16 1.73 33.90 20.95
N ILE A 17 0.52 33.90 20.38
CA ILE A 17 0.00 32.76 19.59
C ILE A 17 0.89 32.51 18.37
N SER A 18 1.34 33.57 17.67
CA SER A 18 2.19 33.41 16.49
C SER A 18 3.57 32.82 16.82
N ILE A 19 4.19 33.25 17.92
CA ILE A 19 5.45 32.67 18.41
C ILE A 19 5.28 31.20 18.78
N LEU A 20 4.24 30.86 19.56
CA LEU A 20 3.97 29.48 19.98
C LEU A 20 3.66 28.58 18.77
N ALA A 21 2.87 29.06 17.81
CA ALA A 21 2.56 28.34 16.58
C ALA A 21 3.82 28.04 15.74
N GLY A 22 4.75 29.00 15.64
CA GLY A 22 6.02 28.80 14.94
C GLY A 22 6.87 27.68 15.56
N ILE A 23 6.99 27.65 16.88
CA ILE A 23 7.73 26.61 17.62
C ILE A 23 7.09 25.23 17.40
N LEU A 24 5.76 25.15 17.46
CA LEU A 24 5.03 23.89 17.32
C LEU A 24 5.28 23.20 15.97
N ILE A 25 5.33 23.95 14.86
CA ILE A 25 5.55 23.37 13.52
C ILE A 25 6.92 22.68 13.43
N VAL A 26 7.97 23.30 14.00
CA VAL A 26 9.34 22.76 13.98
C VAL A 26 9.45 21.50 14.83
N VAL A 27 8.78 21.48 15.99
CA VAL A 27 8.83 20.34 16.93
C VAL A 27 8.03 19.15 16.41
N ILE A 28 6.81 19.39 15.91
CA ILE A 28 5.87 18.32 15.53
C ILE A 28 6.23 17.66 14.20
N LYS A 29 6.92 18.39 13.29
CA LYS A 29 7.29 17.90 11.95
C LYS A 29 6.09 17.21 11.25
N PRO A 30 5.02 17.95 10.93
CA PRO A 30 3.75 17.38 10.45
C PRO A 30 3.90 16.46 9.22
N GLN A 31 4.89 16.73 8.35
CA GLN A 31 5.20 15.87 7.21
C GLN A 31 5.53 14.43 7.62
N GLU A 32 6.27 14.25 8.73
CA GLU A 32 6.63 12.94 9.25
C GLU A 32 5.42 12.17 9.78
N ILE A 33 4.45 12.87 10.37
CA ILE A 33 3.20 12.27 10.85
C ILE A 33 2.40 11.72 9.67
N PHE A 34 2.23 12.51 8.62
CA PHE A 34 1.53 12.04 7.42
C PHE A 34 2.25 10.88 6.74
N ARG A 35 3.59 10.92 6.71
CA ARG A 35 4.43 9.84 6.18
C ARG A 35 4.19 8.53 6.93
N ARG A 36 4.24 8.57 8.27
CA ARG A 36 3.95 7.42 9.14
C ARG A 36 2.51 6.91 9.02
N ALA A 37 1.55 7.82 8.88
CA ALA A 37 0.15 7.45 8.68
C ALA A 37 -0.04 6.68 7.36
N ARG A 38 0.56 7.16 6.27
CA ARG A 38 0.53 6.46 4.98
C ARG A 38 1.28 5.13 5.02
N ASP A 39 2.44 5.06 5.65
CA ASP A 39 3.17 3.79 5.82
C ASP A 39 2.37 2.78 6.66
N THR A 40 1.67 3.24 7.71
CA THR A 40 0.76 2.40 8.49
C THR A 40 -0.40 1.89 7.63
N GLN A 41 -0.98 2.75 6.79
CA GLN A 41 -2.02 2.37 5.86
C GLN A 41 -1.52 1.33 4.85
N ARG A 42 -0.37 1.55 4.20
CA ARG A 42 0.25 0.57 3.28
C ARG A 42 0.41 -0.80 3.92
N LYS A 43 1.02 -0.86 5.10
CA LYS A 43 1.22 -2.12 5.81
C LYS A 43 -0.11 -2.80 6.14
N SER A 44 -1.09 -2.04 6.63
CA SER A 44 -2.43 -2.55 6.91
C SER A 44 -3.13 -3.09 5.66
N ASP A 45 -3.07 -2.35 4.56
CA ASP A 45 -3.70 -2.70 3.29
C ASP A 45 -3.11 -4.00 2.74
N LEU A 46 -1.77 -4.14 2.74
CA LEU A 46 -1.13 -5.38 2.29
C LEU A 46 -1.43 -6.57 3.21
N ILE A 47 -1.40 -6.40 4.54
CA ILE A 47 -1.74 -7.48 5.49
C ILE A 47 -3.22 -7.89 5.38
N ASN A 48 -4.11 -6.93 5.13
CA ASN A 48 -5.53 -7.21 4.87
C ASN A 48 -5.69 -7.99 3.56
N LEU A 49 -5.01 -7.58 2.49
CA LEU A 49 -5.03 -8.28 1.21
C LEU A 49 -4.45 -9.70 1.31
N GLN A 50 -3.37 -9.88 2.06
CA GLN A 50 -2.82 -11.22 2.33
C GLN A 50 -3.91 -12.13 2.91
N ARG A 51 -4.59 -11.69 3.98
CA ARG A 51 -5.69 -12.46 4.60
C ARG A 51 -6.84 -12.74 3.63
N VAL A 52 -7.17 -11.79 2.76
CA VAL A 52 -8.22 -11.97 1.74
C VAL A 52 -7.81 -13.03 0.72
N ILE A 53 -6.57 -12.97 0.21
CA ILE A 53 -6.06 -13.94 -0.76
C ILE A 53 -5.96 -15.33 -0.12
N ASP A 54 -5.46 -15.43 1.11
CA ASP A 54 -5.40 -16.70 1.85
C ASP A 54 -6.79 -17.30 2.08
N THR A 55 -7.78 -16.45 2.42
CA THR A 55 -9.19 -16.88 2.58
C THR A 55 -9.77 -17.37 1.26
N TYR A 56 -9.51 -16.64 0.17
CA TYR A 56 -9.90 -17.06 -1.18
C TYR A 56 -9.31 -18.42 -1.52
N LEU A 57 -7.99 -18.60 -1.34
CA LEU A 57 -7.28 -19.85 -1.63
C LEU A 57 -7.83 -21.02 -0.82
N ALA A 58 -8.14 -20.80 0.46
CA ALA A 58 -8.75 -21.80 1.31
C ALA A 58 -10.15 -22.21 0.83
N ASP A 59 -10.99 -21.25 0.41
CA ASP A 59 -12.34 -21.51 -0.10
C ASP A 59 -12.30 -22.30 -1.41
N VAL A 60 -11.55 -21.80 -2.40
CA VAL A 60 -11.52 -22.44 -3.74
C VAL A 60 -10.85 -23.81 -3.74
N THR A 61 -9.98 -24.10 -2.77
CA THR A 61 -9.39 -25.44 -2.61
C THR A 61 -10.40 -26.44 -2.04
N GLN A 62 -11.34 -26.00 -1.21
CA GLN A 62 -12.34 -26.86 -0.57
C GLN A 62 -13.67 -26.91 -1.32
N ASN A 63 -13.96 -25.91 -2.15
CA ASN A 63 -15.22 -25.77 -2.85
C ASN A 63 -15.10 -26.15 -4.34
N PRO A 64 -15.55 -27.36 -4.74
CA PRO A 64 -15.43 -27.82 -6.12
C PRO A 64 -16.29 -27.04 -7.12
N ASN A 65 -17.19 -26.15 -6.65
CA ASN A 65 -18.03 -25.33 -7.51
C ASN A 65 -17.36 -24.01 -7.94
N ILE A 66 -16.20 -23.68 -7.39
CA ILE A 66 -15.46 -22.47 -7.75
C ILE A 66 -14.26 -22.86 -8.60
N SER A 67 -14.22 -22.36 -9.84
CA SER A 67 -13.03 -22.51 -10.68
C SER A 67 -11.89 -21.63 -10.15
N ILE A 68 -10.74 -22.25 -9.87
CA ILE A 68 -9.53 -21.52 -9.48
C ILE A 68 -9.05 -20.73 -10.69
N THR A 69 -9.09 -19.40 -10.58
CA THR A 69 -8.50 -18.50 -11.58
C THR A 69 -7.23 -17.94 -10.98
N TRP A 70 -6.09 -18.39 -11.48
CA TRP A 70 -4.77 -18.00 -10.99
C TRP A 70 -3.90 -17.45 -12.11
N CYS A 71 -2.71 -16.96 -11.75
CA CYS A 71 -1.76 -16.42 -12.70
C CYS A 71 -1.29 -17.50 -13.68
N PRO A 72 -1.39 -17.27 -15.01
CA PRO A 72 -1.01 -18.26 -16.01
C PRO A 72 0.51 -18.38 -16.20
N SER A 73 1.25 -17.39 -15.73
CA SER A 73 2.70 -17.26 -15.81
C SER A 73 3.19 -16.37 -14.67
N PRO A 74 4.50 -16.28 -14.41
CA PRO A 74 5.05 -15.28 -13.51
C PRO A 74 4.67 -13.86 -13.96
N ILE A 75 3.88 -13.16 -13.14
CA ILE A 75 3.36 -11.82 -13.41
C ILE A 75 3.67 -10.91 -12.22
N ILE A 76 4.03 -9.67 -12.53
CA ILE A 76 4.05 -8.55 -11.59
C ILE A 76 3.00 -7.56 -12.08
N SER A 77 2.00 -7.29 -11.26
CA SER A 77 0.92 -6.37 -11.58
C SER A 77 0.88 -5.23 -10.59
N PHE A 78 1.10 -4.01 -11.07
CA PHE A 78 1.09 -2.80 -10.25
C PHE A 78 -0.31 -2.16 -10.16
N SER A 79 -0.58 -1.49 -9.05
CA SER A 79 -1.83 -0.73 -8.79
C SER A 79 -1.96 0.57 -9.61
N SER A 80 -1.22 0.69 -10.70
CA SER A 80 -1.31 1.78 -11.66
C SER A 80 -1.02 1.29 -13.07
N SER A 81 -1.62 1.94 -14.07
CA SER A 81 -1.43 1.60 -15.49
C SER A 81 0.04 1.77 -15.93
N MET A 82 0.77 0.66 -16.00
CA MET A 82 2.18 0.62 -16.41
C MET A 82 2.56 -0.75 -16.98
N THR A 83 3.64 -0.78 -17.76
CA THR A 83 4.22 -2.00 -18.35
C THR A 83 5.73 -2.10 -18.08
N ALA A 84 6.21 -1.35 -17.10
CA ALA A 84 7.61 -1.28 -16.68
C ALA A 84 7.66 -1.07 -15.17
N PHE A 85 8.78 -1.43 -14.56
CA PHE A 85 9.01 -1.23 -13.13
C PHE A 85 8.93 0.26 -12.75
N PRO A 86 8.25 0.62 -11.65
CA PRO A 86 8.25 1.98 -11.14
C PRO A 86 9.67 2.48 -10.84
N LEU A 87 9.90 3.79 -11.00
CA LEU A 87 11.18 4.38 -10.62
C LEU A 87 11.47 4.14 -9.13
N GLY A 88 12.71 3.77 -8.80
CA GLY A 88 13.13 3.50 -7.43
C GLY A 88 12.77 2.10 -6.91
N TRP A 89 12.17 1.24 -7.74
CA TRP A 89 11.97 -0.18 -7.44
C TRP A 89 13.08 -1.03 -8.09
N PRO A 90 13.50 -2.14 -7.46
CA PRO A 90 14.39 -3.12 -8.08
C PRO A 90 13.79 -3.66 -9.39
N THR A 91 14.63 -3.95 -10.38
CA THR A 91 14.20 -4.61 -11.62
C THR A 91 14.56 -6.09 -11.56
N ILE A 92 13.60 -6.96 -11.88
CA ILE A 92 13.81 -8.40 -11.96
C ILE A 92 13.44 -8.96 -13.33
N SER A 93 13.98 -10.13 -13.66
CA SER A 93 13.76 -10.82 -14.93
C SER A 93 12.85 -12.04 -14.75
N GLY A 94 12.26 -12.51 -15.85
CA GLY A 94 11.42 -13.73 -15.84
C GLY A 94 9.94 -13.49 -15.51
N TYR A 95 9.54 -12.24 -15.21
CA TYR A 95 8.15 -11.87 -14.96
C TYR A 95 7.60 -10.97 -16.08
N ILE A 96 6.32 -11.15 -16.38
CA ILE A 96 5.56 -10.22 -17.21
C ILE A 96 5.13 -9.05 -16.33
N VAL A 97 5.57 -7.84 -16.70
CA VAL A 97 5.22 -6.61 -15.97
C VAL A 97 3.97 -5.99 -16.58
N THR A 98 2.95 -5.80 -15.75
CA THR A 98 1.69 -5.17 -16.10
C THR A 98 1.23 -4.25 -14.97
N GLY A 99 0.10 -3.56 -15.17
CA GLY A 99 -0.51 -2.76 -14.13
C GLY A 99 -1.79 -2.10 -14.59
N THR A 100 -2.64 -1.79 -13.62
CA THR A 100 -3.94 -1.15 -13.83
C THR A 100 -4.35 -0.34 -12.61
N ASN A 101 -5.08 0.75 -12.83
CA ASN A 101 -5.71 1.52 -11.76
C ASN A 101 -7.07 0.92 -11.34
N SER A 102 -7.49 -0.21 -11.94
CA SER A 102 -8.74 -0.89 -11.59
C SER A 102 -8.66 -1.48 -10.19
N ILE A 103 -9.64 -1.14 -9.36
CA ILE A 103 -9.84 -1.66 -8.00
C ILE A 103 -10.83 -2.83 -7.96
N ALA A 104 -11.20 -3.38 -9.13
CA ALA A 104 -12.14 -4.48 -9.21
C ALA A 104 -11.56 -5.77 -8.60
N ILE A 105 -12.41 -6.54 -7.93
CA ILE A 105 -12.03 -7.82 -7.30
C ILE A 105 -12.38 -9.04 -8.16
N ASN A 106 -12.82 -8.82 -9.41
CA ASN A 106 -13.33 -9.84 -10.32
C ASN A 106 -12.26 -10.40 -11.27
N GLY A 107 -10.97 -10.22 -10.94
CA GLY A 107 -9.83 -10.60 -11.79
C GLY A 107 -9.40 -9.55 -12.82
N THR A 108 -10.11 -8.43 -12.94
CA THR A 108 -9.71 -7.30 -13.82
C THR A 108 -9.02 -6.16 -13.08
N GLY A 109 -8.85 -6.29 -11.76
CA GLY A 109 -8.08 -5.37 -10.93
C GLY A 109 -6.57 -5.65 -10.99
N TRP A 110 -5.81 -4.87 -10.23
CA TRP A 110 -4.35 -5.05 -10.15
C TRP A 110 -3.94 -6.34 -9.41
N VAL A 111 -4.82 -6.88 -8.55
CA VAL A 111 -4.75 -8.29 -8.15
C VAL A 111 -5.53 -9.09 -9.19
N GLY A 112 -4.81 -9.76 -10.09
CA GLY A 112 -5.36 -10.47 -11.25
C GLY A 112 -6.12 -11.77 -10.94
N VAL A 113 -6.53 -11.96 -9.69
CA VAL A 113 -7.28 -13.13 -9.20
C VAL A 113 -8.74 -12.72 -9.00
N ASN A 114 -9.68 -13.59 -9.39
CA ASN A 114 -11.11 -13.34 -9.18
C ASN A 114 -11.51 -13.62 -7.73
N LEU A 115 -11.10 -12.75 -6.81
CA LEU A 115 -11.43 -12.83 -5.38
C LEU A 115 -12.95 -12.82 -5.14
N GLY A 116 -13.70 -12.15 -6.02
CA GLY A 116 -15.17 -12.07 -5.96
C GLY A 116 -15.91 -13.37 -6.30
N SER A 117 -15.22 -14.44 -6.73
CA SER A 117 -15.85 -15.75 -6.90
C SER A 117 -16.01 -16.50 -5.57
N SER A 118 -15.29 -16.11 -4.52
CA SER A 118 -15.43 -16.66 -3.17
C SER A 118 -16.50 -15.91 -2.38
N THR A 119 -17.38 -16.66 -1.71
CA THR A 119 -18.39 -16.08 -0.80
C THR A 119 -17.84 -15.76 0.59
N LEU A 120 -16.63 -16.25 0.91
CA LEU A 120 -15.95 -16.02 2.18
C LEU A 120 -15.11 -14.73 2.18
N VAL A 121 -14.79 -14.21 0.99
CA VAL A 121 -14.08 -12.94 0.84
C VAL A 121 -15.02 -11.78 1.12
N ASN A 122 -14.70 -11.01 2.16
CA ASN A 122 -15.37 -9.74 2.46
C ASN A 122 -14.48 -8.56 2.05
N LEU A 123 -14.39 -8.33 0.74
CA LEU A 123 -13.69 -7.20 0.13
C LEU A 123 -14.60 -6.60 -0.94
N SER A 124 -14.79 -5.28 -0.96
CA SER A 124 -15.62 -4.61 -1.98
C SER A 124 -14.80 -3.99 -3.12
N ALA A 125 -13.54 -3.66 -2.84
CA ALA A 125 -12.60 -3.09 -3.79
C ALA A 125 -11.15 -3.31 -3.33
N LEU A 126 -10.22 -3.41 -4.27
CA LEU A 126 -8.79 -3.41 -3.97
C LEU A 126 -8.34 -2.01 -3.52
N PRO A 127 -7.43 -1.91 -2.53
CA PRO A 127 -6.87 -0.63 -2.13
C PRO A 127 -5.92 -0.08 -3.21
N LEU A 128 -5.69 1.23 -3.16
CA LEU A 128 -4.63 1.91 -3.90
C LEU A 128 -3.70 2.59 -2.90
N ASP A 129 -2.42 2.71 -3.25
CA ASP A 129 -1.46 3.47 -2.45
C ASP A 129 -1.98 4.90 -2.21
N PRO A 130 -1.86 5.46 -0.99
CA PRO A 130 -2.36 6.83 -0.71
C PRO A 130 -1.74 7.93 -1.59
N ILE A 131 -0.57 7.67 -2.18
CA ILE A 131 0.11 8.55 -3.14
C ILE A 131 -0.18 8.13 -4.59
N ASN A 132 -0.17 6.81 -4.89
CA ASN A 132 -0.41 6.19 -6.20
C ASN A 132 0.25 6.92 -7.39
N ARG A 133 1.48 7.42 -7.20
CA ARG A 133 2.26 8.14 -8.21
C ARG A 133 3.74 8.16 -7.86
N THR A 134 4.55 8.58 -8.82
CA THR A 134 5.98 8.82 -8.60
C THR A 134 6.21 10.21 -8.01
N ILE A 135 6.95 10.28 -6.89
CA ILE A 135 7.41 11.53 -6.27
C ILE A 135 8.93 11.46 -6.16
N SER A 136 9.61 12.49 -6.70
CA SER A 136 11.08 12.61 -6.61
C SER A 136 11.84 11.36 -7.10
N GLY A 137 11.34 10.73 -8.17
CA GLY A 137 11.95 9.52 -8.74
C GLY A 137 11.67 8.23 -7.97
N ILE A 138 10.76 8.24 -7.00
CA ILE A 138 10.32 7.06 -6.25
C ILE A 138 8.84 6.82 -6.52
N GLY A 139 8.50 5.65 -7.05
CA GLY A 139 7.14 5.18 -7.26
C GLY A 139 6.51 4.68 -5.97
N TYR A 140 5.33 5.18 -5.64
CA TYR A 140 4.52 4.70 -4.52
C TYR A 140 3.25 4.05 -5.07
N PHE A 141 3.27 2.72 -5.14
CA PHE A 141 2.24 1.84 -5.69
C PHE A 141 2.21 0.55 -4.86
N TYR A 142 1.14 -0.23 -5.02
CA TYR A 142 1.14 -1.63 -4.62
C TYR A 142 1.52 -2.52 -5.80
N ALA A 143 2.22 -3.61 -5.52
CA ALA A 143 2.45 -4.68 -6.50
C ALA A 143 1.83 -5.98 -6.01
N PHE A 144 1.30 -6.76 -6.94
CA PHE A 144 0.95 -8.16 -6.75
C PHE A 144 1.83 -8.99 -7.67
N VAL A 145 2.62 -9.87 -7.07
CA VAL A 145 3.51 -10.80 -7.77
C VAL A 145 2.97 -12.19 -7.56
N CYS A 146 2.92 -12.99 -8.61
CA CYS A 146 2.46 -14.37 -8.55
C CYS A 146 3.18 -15.23 -9.57
N THR A 147 3.30 -16.53 -9.26
CA THR A 147 3.79 -17.53 -10.21
C THR A 147 2.62 -18.35 -10.77
N SER A 148 2.92 -19.26 -11.70
CA SER A 148 1.93 -20.24 -12.17
C SER A 148 1.52 -21.26 -11.11
N ASN A 149 2.26 -21.36 -10.01
CA ASN A 149 1.91 -22.24 -8.90
C ASN A 149 0.83 -21.55 -8.04
N VAL A 150 -0.31 -22.21 -7.91
CA VAL A 150 -1.43 -21.69 -7.12
C VAL A 150 -1.00 -21.48 -5.67
N GLY A 151 -1.26 -20.29 -5.13
CA GLY A 151 -0.89 -19.92 -3.78
C GLY A 151 0.52 -19.35 -3.61
N GLU A 152 1.36 -19.37 -4.65
CA GLU A 152 2.64 -18.63 -4.62
C GLU A 152 2.41 -17.19 -5.08
N TYR A 153 2.40 -16.28 -4.10
CA TYR A 153 2.28 -14.85 -4.35
C TYR A 153 3.01 -14.01 -3.31
N GLU A 154 3.27 -12.77 -3.71
CA GLU A 154 3.85 -11.70 -2.93
C GLU A 154 3.10 -10.39 -3.20
N LEU A 155 3.06 -9.54 -2.19
CA LEU A 155 2.53 -8.19 -2.23
C LEU A 155 3.59 -7.24 -1.72
N ASP A 156 3.82 -6.18 -2.48
CA ASP A 156 4.90 -5.24 -2.22
C ASP A 156 4.39 -3.80 -2.12
N ALA A 157 5.02 -3.01 -1.26
CA ALA A 157 4.86 -1.56 -1.24
C ALA A 157 6.17 -0.86 -0.86
N LYS A 158 6.43 0.28 -1.50
CA LYS A 158 7.49 1.19 -1.05
C LYS A 158 7.00 2.01 0.15
N LEU A 159 7.62 1.83 1.32
CA LEU A 159 7.39 2.71 2.47
C LEU A 159 8.22 3.99 2.35
N GLU A 160 7.67 5.11 2.83
CA GLU A 160 8.29 6.42 2.72
C GLU A 160 9.36 6.69 3.79
N GLY A 161 9.25 6.05 4.96
CA GLY A 161 10.16 6.28 6.08
C GLY A 161 10.52 5.08 6.92
N ASP A 162 9.66 4.06 6.97
CA ASP A 162 9.85 2.89 7.82
C ASP A 162 10.77 1.83 7.17
N THR A 163 12.04 2.20 7.01
CA THR A 163 13.06 1.31 6.42
C THR A 163 13.31 0.07 7.24
N ASN A 164 13.14 0.14 8.55
CA ASN A 164 13.31 -1.02 9.44
C ASN A 164 12.26 -2.09 9.13
N SER A 165 11.01 -1.71 8.87
CA SER A 165 9.99 -2.68 8.48
C SER A 165 10.30 -3.34 7.14
N MET A 166 10.78 -2.58 6.15
CA MET A 166 11.20 -3.10 4.83
C MET A 166 12.42 -4.04 4.88
N GLN A 167 13.27 -3.91 5.90
CA GLN A 167 14.48 -4.73 6.04
C GLN A 167 14.27 -5.98 6.90
N ASN A 168 13.17 -6.04 7.66
CA ASN A 168 12.93 -7.06 8.69
C ASN A 168 11.53 -7.68 8.58
N ASP A 169 10.93 -7.67 7.39
CA ASP A 169 9.66 -8.35 7.09
C ASP A 169 9.86 -9.82 6.67
N GLY A 170 11.10 -10.24 6.42
CA GLY A 170 11.48 -11.63 6.10
C GLY A 170 11.42 -11.97 4.62
N GLY A 171 11.33 -10.96 3.73
CA GLY A 171 11.51 -11.13 2.30
C GLY A 171 12.93 -10.87 1.82
N ASN A 172 13.11 -10.74 0.51
CA ASN A 172 14.41 -10.56 -0.14
C ASN A 172 14.71 -9.11 -0.55
N GLN A 173 13.74 -8.21 -0.50
CA GLN A 173 13.87 -6.84 -0.97
C GLN A 173 13.85 -5.84 0.17
N ASN A 174 15.03 -5.56 0.72
CA ASN A 174 15.30 -4.55 1.76
C ASN A 174 14.82 -3.11 1.49
N THR A 175 14.28 -2.85 0.30
CA THR A 175 13.79 -1.55 -0.14
C THR A 175 12.29 -1.50 -0.37
N LEU A 176 11.58 -2.62 -0.22
CA LEU A 176 10.14 -2.78 -0.31
C LEU A 176 9.64 -3.44 0.96
N TYR A 177 8.36 -3.26 1.27
CA TYR A 177 7.72 -3.99 2.34
C TYR A 177 6.94 -5.16 1.75
N GLU A 178 7.26 -6.36 2.20
CA GLU A 178 6.91 -7.63 1.56
C GLU A 178 5.97 -8.46 2.45
N VAL A 179 4.82 -8.83 1.91
CA VAL A 179 3.88 -9.78 2.54
C VAL A 179 3.36 -10.78 1.53
N GLY A 180 2.94 -11.96 1.98
CA GLY A 180 2.43 -13.00 1.08
C GLY A 180 2.88 -14.38 1.51
N ALA A 181 2.53 -15.37 0.70
CA ALA A 181 2.86 -16.77 0.94
C ALA A 181 4.34 -17.08 0.62
N ASN A 182 4.92 -16.38 -0.36
CA ASN A 182 6.35 -16.45 -0.66
C ASN A 182 6.88 -15.02 -0.89
N LYS A 183 7.71 -14.53 0.02
CA LYS A 183 8.27 -13.17 0.01
C LYS A 183 9.62 -13.06 -0.73
N ASN A 184 9.85 -13.94 -1.69
CA ASN A 184 11.09 -13.99 -2.46
C ASN A 184 10.81 -14.05 -3.96
N LEU A 185 9.65 -13.53 -4.38
CA LEU A 185 9.22 -13.52 -5.77
C LEU A 185 9.64 -12.22 -6.47
N TYR A 186 9.66 -11.09 -5.75
CA TYR A 186 10.11 -9.80 -6.28
C TYR A 186 11.63 -9.59 -6.18
#